data_AF-A0ABD5UBK0-F1
#
_entry.id   AF-A0ABD5UBK0-F1
#
_cell.length_a   1.000
_cell.length_b   1.000
_cell.length_c   1.000
_cell.angle_alpha   90.00
_cell.angle_beta   90.00
_cell.angle_gamma   90.00
#
_symmetry.space_group_name_H-M   'P 1'
#
loop_
_entity.id
_entity.type
_entity.pdbx_description
1 polymer ?
#
loop_
_entity_poly.entity_id
_entity_poly.type
_entity_poly.pdbx_seq_one_letter_code
_entity_poly.pdbx_strand_id
1 'polypeptide(L)'
;MDTSFSGEQTDDSTTPEEAFALLGNETRLAVLRTIWSEADHGEAGRDGVLPFSAIREALGVDSGNLNYHLDRLVGTFIERVDGGYRLRQAGKNVVRAVVAGTITADPSYGPVGVDTACPRCGSRLETRYRREYLYAVCSACSGGLRSHADHPEGTLGWLRVPPAGLRGRTPQEVLDAAHRRFSHMTAAMLDGVCPTCAGTVSPTLSVCSDHRFDGEELCPACLRAIPALARVTCDVCSQFRGVPPIYAVLAEPTLVAAFEEAGVHLFRSWGEAAPPSRWPFEVVEGDRPRVEYDLTLPTLTGLFTVSDDLTVAFEPAGQTG
;
A
#
# COMPACT_ATOMS: atom_id res chain seq x y z
N MET A 1 -28.78 -18.06 4.86
CA MET A 1 -28.26 -19.09 3.93
C MET A 1 -26.76 -18.85 3.85
N ASP A 2 -25.97 -19.58 4.64
CA ASP A 2 -24.51 -19.57 4.56
C ASP A 2 -24.10 -20.32 3.30
N THR A 3 -23.94 -19.58 2.19
CA THR A 3 -23.28 -20.10 0.99
C THR A 3 -21.80 -19.76 1.06
N SER A 4 -21.13 -20.29 2.10
CA SER A 4 -19.67 -20.25 2.18
C SER A 4 -19.08 -21.14 1.10
N PHE A 5 -18.04 -20.66 0.42
CA PHE A 5 -17.39 -21.36 -0.69
C PHE A 5 -16.68 -22.61 -0.15
N SER A 6 -17.33 -23.77 -0.20
CA SER A 6 -16.72 -25.08 0.06
C SER A 6 -16.04 -25.56 -1.22
N GLY A 7 -14.86 -25.01 -1.51
CA GLY A 7 -14.01 -25.50 -2.59
C GLY A 7 -13.33 -26.81 -2.18
N GLU A 8 -13.50 -27.86 -2.99
CA GLU A 8 -12.80 -29.14 -2.85
C GLU A 8 -11.30 -28.92 -3.11
N GLN A 9 -10.48 -28.92 -2.06
CA GLN A 9 -9.02 -28.87 -2.18
C GLN A 9 -8.53 -30.23 -2.69
N THR A 10 -8.11 -30.27 -3.96
CA THR A 10 -7.42 -31.44 -4.51
C THR A 10 -6.04 -31.57 -3.87
N ASP A 11 -5.76 -32.76 -3.31
CA ASP A 11 -4.55 -33.20 -2.58
C ASP A 11 -3.23 -33.19 -3.40
N ASP A 12 -3.20 -32.52 -4.56
CA ASP A 12 -2.02 -32.38 -5.42
C ASP A 12 -1.38 -30.98 -5.28
N SER A 13 -1.54 -30.36 -4.10
CA SER A 13 -0.97 -29.05 -3.81
C SER A 13 0.48 -29.19 -3.40
N THR A 14 1.41 -28.67 -4.21
CA THR A 14 2.81 -28.45 -3.81
C THR A 14 2.84 -27.68 -2.47
N THR A 15 3.58 -28.18 -1.49
CA THR A 15 3.75 -27.47 -0.21
C THR A 15 4.51 -26.15 -0.44
N PRO A 16 4.34 -25.13 0.44
CA PRO A 16 5.13 -23.91 0.35
C PRO A 16 6.64 -24.18 0.32
N GLU A 17 7.12 -25.11 1.14
CA GLU A 17 8.52 -25.49 1.24
C GLU A 17 9.06 -26.07 -0.07
N GLU A 18 8.31 -26.99 -0.70
CA GLU A 18 8.66 -27.54 -2.01
C GLU A 18 8.67 -26.47 -3.09
N ALA A 19 7.66 -25.59 -3.11
CA ALA A 19 7.57 -24.50 -4.07
C ALA A 19 8.76 -23.53 -3.96
N PHE A 20 9.16 -23.16 -2.74
CA PHE A 20 10.34 -22.31 -2.53
C PHE A 20 11.66 -23.03 -2.84
N ALA A 21 11.76 -24.33 -2.54
CA ALA A 21 12.94 -25.13 -2.89
C ALA A 21 13.15 -25.20 -4.42
N LEU A 22 12.08 -25.22 -5.20
CA LEU A 22 12.16 -25.08 -6.66
C LEU A 22 12.75 -23.71 -7.04
N LEU A 23 12.37 -22.61 -6.40
CA LEU A 23 12.90 -21.29 -6.76
C LEU A 23 14.34 -21.02 -6.31
N GLY A 24 14.89 -21.82 -5.39
CA GLY A 24 16.27 -21.71 -4.91
C GLY A 24 17.38 -22.04 -5.94
N ASN A 25 17.05 -22.11 -7.24
CA ASN A 25 18.00 -22.38 -8.32
C ASN A 25 17.98 -21.24 -9.34
N GLU A 26 19.17 -20.73 -9.66
CA GLU A 26 19.37 -19.59 -10.56
C GLU A 26 18.75 -19.82 -11.95
N THR A 27 18.98 -20.98 -12.56
CA THR A 27 18.43 -21.30 -13.89
C THR A 27 16.91 -21.29 -13.89
N ARG A 28 16.27 -21.84 -12.84
CA ARG A 28 14.80 -21.85 -12.75
C ARG A 28 14.23 -20.45 -12.61
N LEU A 29 14.86 -19.58 -11.82
CA LEU A 29 14.44 -18.18 -11.74
C LEU A 29 14.68 -17.43 -13.06
N ALA A 30 15.80 -17.72 -13.74
CA ALA A 30 16.11 -17.16 -15.05
C ALA A 30 15.06 -17.57 -16.10
N VAL A 31 14.63 -18.84 -16.13
CA VAL A 31 13.52 -19.31 -16.99
C VAL A 31 12.26 -18.49 -16.79
N LEU A 32 11.82 -18.27 -15.53
CA LEU A 32 10.62 -17.49 -15.27
C LEU A 32 10.75 -16.05 -15.78
N ARG A 33 11.92 -15.43 -15.57
CA ARG A 33 12.21 -14.06 -16.04
C ARG A 33 12.27 -13.96 -17.56
N THR A 34 12.83 -14.94 -18.24
CA THR A 34 12.90 -15.01 -19.71
C THR A 34 11.51 -15.13 -20.31
N ILE A 35 10.66 -16.04 -19.79
CA ILE A 35 9.27 -16.15 -20.26
C ILE A 35 8.52 -14.82 -20.03
N TRP A 36 8.72 -14.17 -18.89
CA TRP A 36 8.12 -12.87 -18.61
C TRP A 36 8.57 -11.78 -19.59
N SER A 37 9.87 -11.62 -19.82
CA SER A 37 10.41 -10.53 -20.65
C SER A 37 10.06 -10.70 -22.12
N GLU A 38 10.15 -11.92 -22.65
CA GLU A 38 10.01 -12.17 -24.09
C GLU A 38 8.56 -12.39 -24.52
N ALA A 39 7.73 -13.03 -23.67
CA ALA A 39 6.38 -13.42 -24.06
C ALA A 39 5.26 -12.63 -23.37
N ASP A 40 5.40 -12.27 -22.09
CA ASP A 40 4.39 -11.47 -21.39
C ASP A 40 4.61 -9.94 -21.57
N HIS A 41 5.82 -9.49 -21.89
CA HIS A 41 6.19 -8.07 -22.04
C HIS A 41 6.85 -7.72 -23.39
N GLY A 42 7.17 -8.72 -24.21
CA GLY A 42 7.85 -8.57 -25.49
C GLY A 42 6.96 -8.90 -26.68
N GLU A 43 7.48 -8.68 -27.89
CA GLU A 43 6.78 -8.97 -29.15
C GLU A 43 6.96 -10.44 -29.61
N ALA A 44 7.82 -11.21 -28.93
CA ALA A 44 8.21 -12.55 -29.35
C ALA A 44 7.19 -13.64 -28.97
N GLY A 45 6.39 -13.42 -27.93
CA GLY A 45 5.33 -14.35 -27.53
C GLY A 45 3.97 -14.01 -28.13
N ARG A 46 3.33 -14.97 -28.79
CA ARG A 46 1.88 -14.92 -29.01
C ARG A 46 1.19 -15.37 -27.73
N ASP A 47 0.25 -14.57 -27.22
CA ASP A 47 -0.58 -14.90 -26.06
C ASP A 47 0.20 -15.33 -24.79
N GLY A 48 1.41 -14.79 -24.59
CA GLY A 48 2.25 -15.11 -23.43
C GLY A 48 2.98 -16.45 -23.50
N VAL A 49 3.00 -17.11 -24.66
CA VAL A 49 3.68 -18.40 -24.87
C VAL A 49 5.08 -18.22 -25.48
N LEU A 50 6.09 -18.82 -24.86
CA LEU A 50 7.47 -18.82 -25.35
C LEU A 50 7.93 -20.24 -25.75
N PRO A 51 8.40 -20.46 -26.99
CA PRO A 51 8.92 -21.77 -27.42
C PRO A 51 10.17 -22.20 -26.66
N PHE A 52 10.36 -23.53 -26.52
CA PHE A 52 11.57 -24.11 -25.91
C PHE A 52 12.86 -23.57 -26.53
N SER A 53 12.92 -23.47 -27.86
CA SER A 53 14.10 -22.98 -28.57
C SER A 53 14.45 -21.54 -28.20
N ALA A 54 13.45 -20.67 -28.03
CA ALA A 54 13.65 -19.29 -27.63
C ALA A 54 14.11 -19.17 -26.18
N ILE A 55 13.53 -19.96 -25.25
CA ILE A 55 14.00 -20.02 -23.86
C ILE A 55 15.46 -20.46 -23.80
N ARG A 56 15.81 -21.51 -24.56
CA ARG A 56 17.16 -22.05 -24.62
C ARG A 56 18.16 -21.04 -25.19
N GLU A 57 17.80 -20.39 -26.28
CA GLU A 57 18.63 -19.37 -26.93
C GLU A 57 18.89 -18.19 -25.99
N ALA A 58 17.85 -17.67 -25.33
CA ALA A 58 17.97 -16.55 -24.40
C ALA A 58 18.82 -16.87 -23.15
N LEU A 59 18.80 -18.13 -22.69
CA LEU A 59 19.56 -18.54 -21.50
C LEU A 59 20.97 -19.06 -21.81
N GLY A 60 21.27 -19.39 -23.07
CA GLY A 60 22.57 -19.96 -23.46
C GLY A 60 22.91 -21.30 -22.81
N VAL A 61 21.90 -22.06 -22.36
CA VAL A 61 22.05 -23.36 -21.68
C VAL A 61 21.90 -24.54 -22.63
N ASP A 62 22.47 -25.70 -22.27
CA ASP A 62 22.24 -26.93 -23.03
C ASP A 62 20.79 -27.45 -22.89
N SER A 63 20.37 -28.26 -23.86
CA SER A 63 18.98 -28.73 -23.96
C SER A 63 18.59 -29.73 -22.87
N GLY A 64 19.53 -30.54 -22.36
CA GLY A 64 19.27 -31.56 -21.33
C GLY A 64 19.08 -30.92 -19.96
N ASN A 65 19.91 -29.93 -19.65
CA ASN A 65 19.82 -29.11 -18.45
C ASN A 65 18.52 -28.30 -18.44
N LEU A 66 18.13 -27.70 -19.57
CA LEU A 66 16.90 -26.92 -19.65
C LEU A 66 15.62 -27.76 -19.46
N ASN A 67 15.53 -28.94 -20.07
CA ASN A 67 14.37 -29.83 -19.89
C ASN A 67 14.16 -30.19 -18.41
N TYR A 68 15.24 -30.55 -17.71
CA TYR A 68 15.17 -30.83 -16.28
C TYR A 68 14.59 -29.64 -15.48
N HIS A 69 15.03 -28.42 -15.78
CA HIS A 69 14.53 -27.22 -15.10
C HIS A 69 13.08 -26.90 -15.44
N LEU A 70 12.67 -27.07 -16.70
CA LEU A 70 11.29 -26.84 -17.13
C LEU A 70 10.34 -27.86 -16.50
N ASP A 71 10.68 -29.14 -16.51
CA ASP A 71 9.86 -30.21 -15.92
C ASP A 71 9.63 -29.99 -14.41
N ARG A 72 10.60 -29.39 -13.72
CA ARG A 72 10.50 -29.01 -12.31
C ARG A 72 9.61 -27.79 -12.06
N LEU A 73 9.42 -26.92 -13.04
CA LEU A 73 8.61 -25.70 -12.92
C LEU A 73 7.17 -25.89 -13.42
N VAL A 74 6.96 -26.84 -14.35
CA VAL A 74 5.63 -27.19 -14.88
C VAL A 74 4.74 -27.66 -13.75
N GLY A 75 3.48 -27.22 -13.78
CA GLY A 75 2.53 -27.48 -12.71
C GLY A 75 2.46 -26.29 -11.76
N THR A 76 3.53 -25.91 -11.08
CA THR A 76 3.43 -24.83 -10.08
C THR A 76 3.59 -23.42 -10.69
N PHE A 77 4.68 -23.18 -11.43
CA PHE A 77 5.06 -21.83 -11.85
C PHE A 77 4.86 -21.57 -13.34
N ILE A 78 4.97 -22.61 -14.16
CA ILE A 78 4.70 -22.55 -15.60
C ILE A 78 3.71 -23.65 -15.99
N GLU A 79 3.12 -23.50 -17.15
CA GLU A 79 2.36 -24.56 -17.81
C GLU A 79 2.92 -24.79 -19.21
N ARG A 80 2.85 -26.04 -19.66
CA ARG A 80 3.19 -26.44 -21.02
C ARG A 80 1.93 -26.38 -21.86
N VAL A 81 2.00 -25.69 -22.99
CA VAL A 81 0.90 -25.53 -23.95
C VAL A 81 1.40 -25.80 -25.36
N ASP A 82 0.48 -25.85 -26.31
CA ASP A 82 0.85 -25.94 -27.72
C ASP A 82 1.74 -24.75 -28.11
N GLY A 83 2.93 -25.06 -28.65
CA GLY A 83 3.91 -24.06 -29.05
C GLY A 83 4.93 -23.65 -27.98
N GLY A 84 4.79 -24.03 -26.71
CA GLY A 84 5.82 -23.75 -25.70
C GLY A 84 5.36 -23.72 -24.25
N TYR A 85 5.85 -22.73 -23.52
CA TYR A 85 5.62 -22.56 -22.08
C TYR A 85 5.12 -21.16 -21.78
N ARG A 86 4.22 -21.04 -20.81
CA ARG A 86 3.76 -19.75 -20.28
C ARG A 86 3.71 -19.76 -18.76
N LEU A 87 3.79 -18.58 -18.15
CA LEU A 87 3.74 -18.43 -16.70
C LEU A 87 2.32 -18.67 -16.16
N ARG A 88 2.20 -19.51 -15.12
CA ARG A 88 1.03 -19.51 -14.24
C ARG A 88 1.07 -18.29 -13.33
N GLN A 89 -0.06 -17.95 -12.69
CA GLN A 89 -0.13 -16.78 -11.81
C GLN A 89 0.91 -16.81 -10.68
N ALA A 90 1.23 -17.99 -10.13
CA ALA A 90 2.30 -18.14 -9.15
C ALA A 90 3.67 -17.69 -9.71
N GLY A 91 4.02 -18.13 -10.93
CA GLY A 91 5.23 -17.68 -11.63
C GLY A 91 5.24 -16.18 -11.89
N LYS A 92 4.10 -15.61 -12.33
CA LYS A 92 3.95 -14.15 -12.51
C LYS A 92 4.17 -13.39 -11.21
N ASN A 93 3.64 -13.88 -10.08
CA ASN A 93 3.82 -13.23 -8.77
C ASN A 93 5.29 -13.25 -8.31
N VAL A 94 6.01 -14.35 -8.53
CA VAL A 94 7.45 -14.43 -8.25
C VAL A 94 8.22 -13.41 -9.08
N VAL A 95 8.00 -13.37 -10.40
CA VAL A 95 8.72 -12.44 -11.28
C VAL A 95 8.38 -10.98 -10.95
N ARG A 96 7.12 -10.67 -10.62
CA ARG A 96 6.71 -9.33 -10.15
C ARG A 96 7.47 -8.91 -8.91
N ALA A 97 7.65 -9.80 -7.92
CA ALA A 97 8.43 -9.48 -6.72
C ALA A 97 9.91 -9.19 -7.06
N VAL A 98 10.51 -9.99 -7.95
CA VAL A 98 11.89 -9.78 -8.42
C VAL A 98 12.02 -8.45 -9.18
N VAL A 99 11.13 -8.18 -10.14
CA VAL A 99 11.16 -6.94 -10.94
C VAL A 99 10.85 -5.72 -10.09
N ALA A 100 9.98 -5.84 -9.08
CA ALA A 100 9.70 -4.79 -8.11
C ALA A 100 10.94 -4.45 -7.25
N GLY A 101 11.92 -5.36 -7.17
CA GLY A 101 13.14 -5.22 -6.41
C GLY A 101 13.00 -5.55 -4.93
N THR A 102 11.83 -6.03 -4.48
CA THR A 102 11.52 -6.26 -3.05
C THR A 102 12.30 -7.41 -2.41
N ILE A 103 13.07 -8.15 -3.22
CA ILE A 103 13.88 -9.30 -2.76
C ILE A 103 15.37 -9.01 -2.90
N THR A 104 15.76 -8.14 -3.85
CA THR A 104 17.15 -8.03 -4.31
C THR A 104 17.75 -6.63 -4.14
N ALA A 105 16.93 -5.61 -3.92
CA ALA A 105 17.39 -4.23 -3.83
C ALA A 105 17.08 -3.66 -2.45
N ASP A 106 18.07 -3.01 -1.83
CA ASP A 106 17.89 -2.21 -0.61
C ASP A 106 18.42 -0.79 -0.84
N PRO A 107 17.76 0.00 -1.73
CA PRO A 107 18.18 1.37 -1.93
C PRO A 107 17.89 2.20 -0.68
N SER A 108 18.72 3.20 -0.43
CA SER A 108 18.45 4.22 0.57
C SER A 108 18.81 5.59 0.03
N TYR A 109 18.07 6.61 0.46
CA TYR A 109 18.40 7.99 0.16
C TYR A 109 17.87 8.94 1.23
N GLY A 110 18.38 10.17 1.17
CA GLY A 110 17.87 11.30 1.94
C GLY A 110 18.69 11.62 3.19
N PRO A 111 18.35 12.72 3.88
CA PRO A 111 17.22 13.61 3.60
C PRO A 111 17.33 14.38 2.27
N VAL A 112 16.21 14.50 1.54
CA VAL A 112 16.09 15.39 0.37
C VAL A 112 14.83 16.23 0.50
N GLY A 113 14.95 17.55 0.34
CA GLY A 113 13.80 18.47 0.37
C GLY A 113 12.84 18.25 -0.80
N VAL A 114 11.54 18.42 -0.54
CA VAL A 114 10.46 18.32 -1.53
C VAL A 114 9.60 19.59 -1.53
N ASP A 115 8.85 19.83 -2.59
CA ASP A 115 8.01 21.03 -2.75
C ASP A 115 6.65 20.87 -2.06
N THR A 116 6.68 20.32 -0.85
CA THR A 116 5.51 20.09 -0.01
C THR A 116 5.74 20.75 1.34
N ALA A 117 4.78 21.54 1.79
CA ALA A 117 4.81 22.16 3.10
C ALA A 117 4.34 21.17 4.19
N CYS A 118 4.93 21.28 5.37
CA CYS A 118 4.55 20.51 6.53
C CYS A 118 3.13 20.89 6.96
N PRO A 119 2.19 19.91 7.06
CA PRO A 119 0.84 20.17 7.54
C PRO A 119 0.79 20.43 9.04
N ARG A 120 1.91 20.59 9.74
CA ARG A 120 1.91 21.09 11.13
C ARG A 120 2.40 22.52 11.20
N CYS A 121 3.64 22.78 10.81
CA CYS A 121 4.28 24.09 11.00
C CYS A 121 4.52 24.89 9.70
N GLY A 122 4.15 24.36 8.53
CA GLY A 122 4.31 25.05 7.25
C GLY A 122 5.73 25.06 6.66
N SER A 123 6.73 24.57 7.39
CA SER A 123 8.11 24.41 6.89
C SER A 123 8.18 23.40 5.75
N ARG A 124 9.21 23.49 4.90
CA ARG A 124 9.43 22.55 3.79
C ARG A 124 9.68 21.13 4.32
N LEU A 125 9.09 20.13 3.67
CA LEU A 125 9.32 18.73 4.00
C LEU A 125 10.60 18.18 3.36
N GLU A 126 11.11 17.13 3.99
CA GLU A 126 12.15 16.26 3.48
C GLU A 126 11.61 14.84 3.36
N THR A 127 12.09 14.09 2.36
CA THR A 127 11.87 12.66 2.26
C THR A 127 13.15 11.89 2.60
N ARG A 128 12.96 10.74 3.26
CA ARG A 128 14.01 9.75 3.50
C ARG A 128 13.49 8.40 3.06
N TYR A 129 14.32 7.59 2.45
CA TYR A 129 13.95 6.23 2.03
C TYR A 129 14.96 5.22 2.56
N ARG A 130 14.47 4.14 3.17
CA ARG A 130 15.27 3.01 3.63
C ARG A 130 14.36 1.83 3.95
N ARG A 131 14.85 0.59 3.80
CA ARG A 131 14.10 -0.63 4.16
C ARG A 131 12.68 -0.63 3.56
N GLU A 132 12.56 -0.18 2.31
CA GLU A 132 11.29 -0.04 1.57
C GLU A 132 10.25 0.95 2.13
N TYR A 133 10.62 1.79 3.10
CA TYR A 133 9.76 2.85 3.61
C TYR A 133 10.24 4.22 3.13
N LEU A 134 9.34 4.94 2.51
CA LEU A 134 9.44 6.38 2.29
C LEU A 134 8.88 7.10 3.51
N TYR A 135 9.71 7.90 4.18
CA TYR A 135 9.31 8.75 5.30
C TYR A 135 9.15 10.18 4.81
N ALA A 136 8.01 10.80 5.13
CA ALA A 136 7.82 12.24 5.03
C ALA A 136 8.18 12.86 6.39
N VAL A 137 9.16 13.75 6.41
CA VAL A 137 9.79 14.26 7.62
C VAL A 137 9.82 15.79 7.60
N CYS A 138 9.54 16.42 8.73
CA CYS A 138 9.75 17.85 8.95
C CYS A 138 10.97 18.05 9.85
N SER A 139 11.94 18.85 9.42
CA SER A 139 13.13 19.17 10.23
C SER A 139 12.90 20.29 11.25
N ALA A 140 11.73 20.94 11.23
CA ALA A 140 11.41 22.10 12.06
C ALA A 140 10.39 21.84 13.18
N CYS A 141 9.84 20.62 13.30
CA CYS A 141 8.93 20.26 14.39
C CYS A 141 8.99 18.76 14.71
N SER A 142 8.36 18.34 15.81
CA SER A 142 8.36 16.94 16.28
C SER A 142 7.67 15.92 15.35
N GLY A 143 7.00 16.37 14.27
CA GLY A 143 6.30 15.49 13.32
C GLY A 143 4.87 15.15 13.73
N GLY A 144 4.22 14.20 13.07
CA GLY A 144 2.83 13.81 13.40
C GLY A 144 2.75 12.64 14.37
N LEU A 145 3.76 11.78 14.36
CA LEU A 145 3.76 10.54 15.13
C LEU A 145 5.15 9.90 15.21
N ARG A 146 5.34 9.07 16.23
CA ARG A 146 6.46 8.13 16.38
C ARG A 146 5.89 6.77 16.74
N SER A 147 6.30 5.73 16.02
CA SER A 147 5.80 4.36 16.21
C SER A 147 6.88 3.40 16.71
N HIS A 148 8.15 3.65 16.38
CA HIS A 148 9.29 2.84 16.82
C HIS A 148 10.54 3.72 16.99
N ALA A 149 11.50 3.24 17.80
CA ALA A 149 12.77 3.92 18.06
C ALA A 149 13.56 4.25 16.78
N ASP A 150 13.37 3.46 15.72
CA ASP A 150 14.09 3.62 14.47
C ASP A 150 13.55 4.76 13.60
N HIS A 151 12.31 5.25 13.77
CA HIS A 151 11.73 6.26 12.87
C HIS A 151 12.45 7.60 12.98
N PRO A 152 12.70 8.32 11.86
CA PRO A 152 13.36 9.62 11.92
C PRO A 152 12.54 10.58 12.78
N GLU A 153 13.21 11.43 13.56
CA GLU A 153 12.56 12.55 14.23
C GLU A 153 11.85 13.44 13.19
N GLY A 154 10.72 14.04 13.57
CA GLY A 154 9.93 14.87 12.65
C GLY A 154 9.04 14.10 11.68
N THR A 155 8.91 12.78 11.83
CA THR A 155 8.08 11.94 10.94
C THR A 155 6.61 12.36 10.97
N LEU A 156 6.06 12.69 9.81
CA LEU A 156 4.63 12.96 9.60
C LEU A 156 3.87 11.72 9.12
N GLY A 157 4.59 10.79 8.49
CA GLY A 157 4.11 9.47 8.16
C GLY A 157 5.12 8.72 7.31
N TRP A 158 4.81 7.46 7.02
CA TRP A 158 5.64 6.60 6.22
C TRP A 158 4.79 5.72 5.30
N LEU A 159 5.31 5.48 4.11
CA LEU A 159 4.62 4.77 3.05
C LEU A 159 5.52 3.62 2.60
N ARG A 160 4.98 2.39 2.55
CA ARG A 160 5.70 1.26 1.98
C ARG A 160 5.75 1.40 0.46
N VAL A 161 6.95 1.57 -0.07
CA VAL A 161 7.22 1.80 -1.48
C VAL A 161 8.27 0.79 -1.94
N PRO A 162 7.88 -0.24 -2.72
CA PRO A 162 8.83 -1.14 -3.37
C PRO A 162 9.90 -0.37 -4.17
N PRO A 163 11.13 -0.88 -4.33
CA PRO A 163 12.20 -0.18 -5.06
C PRO A 163 11.83 0.27 -6.48
N ALA A 164 10.98 -0.48 -7.18
CA ALA A 164 10.44 -0.05 -8.49
C ALA A 164 9.65 1.27 -8.44
N GLY A 165 9.11 1.64 -7.28
CA GLY A 165 8.46 2.93 -7.03
C GLY A 165 9.43 4.11 -7.12
N LEU A 166 10.74 3.89 -7.01
CA LEU A 166 11.76 4.94 -7.11
C LEU A 166 12.24 5.22 -8.54
N ARG A 167 12.11 4.23 -9.43
CA ARG A 167 12.75 4.28 -10.75
C ARG A 167 12.20 5.41 -11.61
N GLY A 168 13.10 6.22 -12.17
CA GLY A 168 12.75 7.30 -13.09
C GLY A 168 11.93 8.43 -12.45
N ARG A 169 11.96 8.57 -11.12
CA ARG A 169 11.21 9.59 -10.38
C ARG A 169 12.14 10.46 -9.53
N THR A 170 11.83 11.74 -9.47
CA THR A 170 12.34 12.67 -8.46
C THR A 170 11.77 12.35 -7.08
N PRO A 171 12.37 12.83 -5.97
CA PRO A 171 11.83 12.62 -4.62
C PRO A 171 10.38 13.10 -4.44
N GLN A 172 10.00 14.21 -5.07
CA GLN A 172 8.61 14.71 -5.08
C GLN A 172 7.68 13.72 -5.79
N GLU A 173 8.04 13.27 -6.99
CA GLU A 173 7.23 12.30 -7.74
C GLU A 173 7.13 10.94 -7.01
N VAL A 174 8.17 10.54 -6.27
CA VAL A 174 8.13 9.36 -5.40
C VAL A 174 7.11 9.56 -4.27
N LEU A 175 7.11 10.71 -3.60
CA LEU A 175 6.14 11.03 -2.54
C LEU A 175 4.71 10.98 -3.06
N ASP A 176 4.44 11.61 -4.21
CA ASP A 176 3.10 11.67 -4.78
C ASP A 176 2.64 10.31 -5.30
N ALA A 177 3.52 9.54 -5.94
CA ALA A 177 3.19 8.18 -6.38
C ALA A 177 2.96 7.23 -5.20
N ALA A 178 3.76 7.37 -4.14
CA ALA A 178 3.59 6.61 -2.91
C ALA A 178 2.25 6.92 -2.24
N HIS A 179 1.89 8.20 -2.14
CA HIS A 179 0.62 8.66 -1.58
C HIS A 179 -0.56 8.13 -2.38
N ARG A 180 -0.57 8.32 -3.72
CA ARG A 180 -1.60 7.75 -4.61
C ARG A 180 -1.82 6.26 -4.36
N ARG A 181 -0.73 5.48 -4.36
CA ARG A 181 -0.81 4.04 -4.12
C ARG A 181 -1.36 3.73 -2.73
N PHE A 182 -0.91 4.46 -1.71
CA PHE A 182 -1.37 4.31 -0.33
C PHE A 182 -2.87 4.58 -0.20
N SER A 183 -3.37 5.69 -0.75
CA SER A 183 -4.79 6.05 -0.69
C SER A 183 -5.66 5.00 -1.39
N HIS A 184 -5.30 4.54 -2.59
CA HIS A 184 -6.06 3.49 -3.29
C HIS A 184 -6.05 2.15 -2.55
N MET A 185 -4.91 1.72 -2.00
CA MET A 185 -4.87 0.51 -1.18
C MET A 185 -5.70 0.66 0.10
N THR A 186 -5.70 1.85 0.70
CA THR A 186 -6.46 2.12 1.93
C THR A 186 -7.95 2.15 1.65
N ALA A 187 -8.39 2.76 0.55
CA ALA A 187 -9.78 2.75 0.09
C ALA A 187 -10.31 1.31 -0.08
N ALA A 188 -9.57 0.45 -0.79
CA ALA A 188 -9.95 -0.96 -0.94
C ALA A 188 -10.04 -1.68 0.41
N MET A 189 -9.12 -1.40 1.34
CA MET A 189 -9.14 -2.00 2.68
C MET A 189 -10.29 -1.48 3.54
N LEU A 190 -10.66 -0.20 3.44
CA LEU A 190 -11.84 0.35 4.12
C LEU A 190 -13.14 -0.23 3.54
N ASP A 191 -13.16 -0.54 2.24
CA ASP A 191 -14.23 -1.28 1.56
C ASP A 191 -14.20 -2.81 1.85
N GLY A 192 -13.40 -3.25 2.84
CA GLY A 192 -13.39 -4.62 3.34
C GLY A 192 -12.52 -5.61 2.55
N VAL A 193 -11.77 -5.16 1.52
CA VAL A 193 -11.01 -6.04 0.62
C VAL A 193 -9.51 -5.75 0.67
N CYS A 194 -8.72 -6.76 1.03
CA CYS A 194 -7.27 -6.62 1.04
C CYS A 194 -6.69 -6.54 -0.39
N PRO A 195 -5.96 -5.47 -0.76
CA PRO A 195 -5.41 -5.31 -2.12
C PRO A 195 -4.23 -6.26 -2.42
N THR A 196 -3.78 -7.03 -1.44
CA THR A 196 -2.67 -8.00 -1.61
C THR A 196 -3.19 -9.42 -1.84
N CYS A 197 -4.17 -9.87 -1.06
CA CYS A 197 -4.62 -11.27 -1.06
C CYS A 197 -6.14 -11.44 -1.21
N ALA A 198 -6.89 -10.35 -1.43
CA ALA A 198 -8.36 -10.32 -1.51
C ALA A 198 -9.09 -10.85 -0.26
N GLY A 199 -8.39 -11.05 0.85
CA GLY A 199 -8.99 -11.45 2.12
C GLY A 199 -9.77 -10.32 2.77
N THR A 200 -10.61 -10.68 3.74
CA THR A 200 -11.39 -9.74 4.56
C THR A 200 -10.48 -8.81 5.36
N VAL A 201 -11.02 -7.63 5.69
CA VAL A 201 -10.32 -6.59 6.43
C VAL A 201 -11.16 -6.14 7.61
N SER A 202 -10.53 -6.10 8.78
CA SER A 202 -11.13 -5.62 10.02
C SER A 202 -10.65 -4.19 10.33
N PRO A 203 -11.57 -3.25 10.58
CA PRO A 203 -11.26 -1.90 11.05
C PRO A 203 -11.12 -1.85 12.57
N THR A 204 -10.33 -0.90 13.06
CA THR A 204 -10.19 -0.58 14.49
C THR A 204 -9.93 0.91 14.67
N LEU A 205 -10.53 1.52 15.70
CA LEU A 205 -10.29 2.90 16.10
C LEU A 205 -9.57 2.94 17.45
N SER A 206 -8.34 3.46 17.47
CA SER A 206 -7.53 3.59 18.69
C SER A 206 -7.55 5.02 19.22
N VAL A 207 -8.17 5.22 20.38
CA VAL A 207 -8.26 6.51 21.10
C VAL A 207 -7.30 6.52 22.30
N CYS A 208 -6.59 7.62 22.49
CA CYS A 208 -5.80 7.88 23.70
C CYS A 208 -6.58 8.81 24.63
N SER A 209 -7.02 8.29 25.78
CA SER A 209 -7.77 9.04 26.79
C SER A 209 -6.92 10.11 27.48
N ASP A 210 -5.64 9.83 27.71
CA ASP A 210 -4.68 10.75 28.34
C ASP A 210 -3.92 11.60 27.32
N HIS A 211 -4.55 11.88 26.17
CA HIS A 211 -3.87 12.56 25.07
C HIS A 211 -3.51 14.00 25.45
N ARG A 212 -2.22 14.31 25.41
CA ARG A 212 -1.71 15.67 25.66
C ARG A 212 -0.77 16.06 24.54
N PHE A 213 -1.16 17.05 23.76
CA PHE A 213 -0.36 17.61 22.67
C PHE A 213 -0.44 19.13 22.74
N ASP A 214 0.70 19.78 22.91
CA ASP A 214 0.82 21.22 23.14
C ASP A 214 1.19 22.02 21.88
N GLY A 215 1.35 21.33 20.75
CA GLY A 215 1.79 21.93 19.49
C GLY A 215 3.29 21.83 19.24
N GLU A 216 4.10 21.47 20.24
CA GLU A 216 5.55 21.35 20.14
C GLU A 216 5.98 19.88 20.24
N GLU A 217 5.59 19.19 21.32
CA GLU A 217 5.97 17.80 21.58
C GLU A 217 4.81 16.85 21.33
N LEU A 218 5.14 15.64 20.85
CA LEU A 218 4.15 14.57 20.67
C LEU A 218 3.63 14.09 22.03
N CYS A 219 2.41 13.57 22.06
CA CYS A 219 1.83 13.03 23.29
C CYS A 219 2.72 11.94 23.90
N PRO A 220 3.11 12.04 25.19
CA PRO A 220 4.02 11.06 25.80
C PRO A 220 3.39 9.67 25.95
N ALA A 221 2.05 9.58 26.03
CA ALA A 221 1.34 8.32 26.20
C ALA A 221 1.24 7.51 24.91
N CYS A 222 0.93 8.18 23.78
CA CYS A 222 0.69 7.49 22.51
C CYS A 222 1.62 7.89 21.36
N LEU A 223 2.53 8.83 21.59
CA LEU A 223 3.53 9.31 20.65
C LEU A 223 2.94 9.87 19.34
N ARG A 224 1.74 10.45 19.40
CA ARG A 224 1.04 11.06 18.25
C ARG A 224 0.71 12.52 18.55
N ALA A 225 0.49 13.30 17.50
CA ALA A 225 -0.08 14.64 17.58
C ALA A 225 -1.62 14.58 17.74
N ILE A 226 -2.25 13.49 17.33
CA ILE A 226 -3.70 13.27 17.35
C ILE A 226 -4.10 12.17 18.35
N PRO A 227 -5.22 12.31 19.10
CA PRO A 227 -5.67 11.32 20.08
C PRO A 227 -6.19 10.02 19.44
N ALA A 228 -6.73 10.10 18.22
CA ALA A 228 -7.36 8.98 17.53
C ALA A 228 -6.57 8.54 16.28
N LEU A 229 -6.48 7.23 16.04
CA LEU A 229 -5.88 6.65 14.83
C LEU A 229 -6.74 5.47 14.39
N ALA A 230 -7.17 5.50 13.13
CA ALA A 230 -7.84 4.38 12.50
C ALA A 230 -6.79 3.38 11.97
N ARG A 231 -7.06 2.10 12.12
CA ARG A 231 -6.27 1.02 11.52
C ARG A 231 -7.19 0.03 10.83
N VAL A 232 -6.88 -0.27 9.57
CA VAL A 232 -7.48 -1.38 8.81
C VAL A 232 -6.46 -2.49 8.66
N THR A 233 -6.83 -3.73 8.99
CA THR A 233 -5.93 -4.90 9.01
C THR A 233 -6.57 -6.07 8.27
N CYS A 234 -5.83 -6.70 7.35
CA CYS A 234 -6.30 -7.91 6.68
C CYS A 234 -6.23 -9.11 7.62
N ASP A 235 -7.32 -9.88 7.70
CA ASP A 235 -7.43 -11.04 8.59
C ASP A 235 -6.63 -12.26 8.12
N VAL A 236 -6.17 -12.24 6.86
CA VAL A 236 -5.44 -13.34 6.22
C VAL A 236 -3.94 -13.09 6.20
N CYS A 237 -3.50 -11.97 5.58
CA CYS A 237 -2.06 -11.70 5.40
C CYS A 237 -1.49 -10.69 6.40
N SER A 238 -2.29 -10.21 7.37
CA SER A 238 -1.87 -9.24 8.40
C SER A 238 -1.33 -7.91 7.86
N GLN A 239 -1.48 -7.62 6.56
CA GLN A 239 -1.18 -6.30 6.02
C GLN A 239 -2.11 -5.28 6.68
N PHE A 240 -1.55 -4.17 7.16
CA PHE A 240 -2.33 -3.10 7.78
C PHE A 240 -1.99 -1.71 7.21
N ARG A 241 -2.89 -0.75 7.45
CA ARG A 241 -2.67 0.69 7.23
C ARG A 241 -3.19 1.45 8.44
N GLY A 242 -2.42 2.42 8.91
CA GLY A 242 -2.83 3.38 9.93
C GLY A 242 -3.07 4.73 9.30
N VAL A 243 -4.22 5.36 9.58
CA VAL A 243 -4.61 6.66 9.02
C VAL A 243 -5.32 7.51 10.05
N PRO A 244 -5.32 8.85 9.91
CA PRO A 244 -6.27 9.71 10.62
C PRO A 244 -7.71 9.23 10.37
N PRO A 245 -8.61 9.22 11.38
CA PRO A 245 -9.96 8.68 11.25
C PRO A 245 -10.76 9.24 10.06
N ILE A 246 -10.61 10.53 9.75
CA ILE A 246 -11.25 11.16 8.58
C ILE A 246 -10.94 10.48 7.24
N TYR A 247 -9.85 9.71 7.11
CA TYR A 247 -9.56 8.94 5.89
C TYR A 247 -10.57 7.82 5.63
N ALA A 248 -11.46 7.51 6.58
CA ALA A 248 -12.61 6.64 6.34
C ALA A 248 -13.49 7.11 5.17
N VAL A 249 -13.50 8.41 4.84
CA VAL A 249 -14.21 8.95 3.65
C VAL A 249 -13.73 8.34 2.34
N LEU A 250 -12.53 7.75 2.29
CA LEU A 250 -12.01 7.09 1.09
C LEU A 250 -12.84 5.87 0.66
N ALA A 251 -13.66 5.31 1.54
CA ALA A 251 -14.60 4.23 1.22
C ALA A 251 -15.89 4.73 0.55
N GLU A 252 -16.17 6.04 0.61
CA GLU A 252 -17.45 6.62 0.20
C GLU A 252 -17.28 7.46 -1.07
N PRO A 253 -17.63 6.95 -2.26
CA PRO A 253 -17.37 7.64 -3.53
C PRO A 253 -18.01 9.03 -3.62
N THR A 254 -19.18 9.23 -3.00
CA THR A 254 -19.89 10.51 -2.97
C THR A 254 -19.16 11.54 -2.12
N LEU A 255 -18.58 11.14 -0.97
CA LEU A 255 -17.78 12.02 -0.14
C LEU A 255 -16.43 12.33 -0.80
N VAL A 256 -15.80 11.36 -1.46
CA VAL A 256 -14.58 11.61 -2.26
C VAL A 256 -14.85 12.67 -3.33
N ALA A 257 -15.97 12.56 -4.06
CA ALA A 257 -16.35 13.56 -5.06
C ALA A 257 -16.59 14.95 -4.44
N ALA A 258 -17.29 15.02 -3.31
CA ALA A 258 -17.53 16.27 -2.59
C ALA A 258 -16.22 16.94 -2.11
N PHE A 259 -15.24 16.16 -1.64
CA PHE A 259 -13.92 16.66 -1.27
C PHE A 259 -13.13 17.19 -2.48
N GLU A 260 -13.19 16.49 -3.62
CA GLU A 260 -12.56 16.94 -4.87
C GLU A 260 -13.17 18.27 -5.35
N GLU A 261 -14.49 18.43 -5.29
CA GLU A 261 -15.19 19.69 -5.60
C GLU A 261 -14.81 20.83 -4.64
N ALA A 262 -14.55 20.49 -3.37
CA ALA A 262 -14.10 21.44 -2.35
C ALA A 262 -12.60 21.77 -2.44
N GLY A 263 -11.86 21.20 -3.41
CA GLY A 263 -10.43 21.43 -3.62
C GLY A 263 -9.50 20.63 -2.71
N VAL A 264 -10.00 19.57 -2.07
CA VAL A 264 -9.22 18.65 -1.23
C VAL A 264 -9.02 17.32 -1.97
N HIS A 265 -7.85 17.16 -2.56
CA HIS A 265 -7.55 16.02 -3.44
C HIS A 265 -6.91 14.85 -2.68
N LEU A 266 -7.73 14.04 -2.00
CA LEU A 266 -7.27 12.98 -1.09
C LEU A 266 -6.40 11.89 -1.73
N PHE A 267 -6.55 11.66 -3.04
CA PHE A 267 -5.77 10.66 -3.77
C PHE A 267 -4.53 11.23 -4.47
N ARG A 268 -4.52 12.52 -4.88
CA ARG A 268 -3.56 13.02 -5.90
C ARG A 268 -2.12 13.14 -5.42
N SER A 269 -1.91 13.76 -4.26
CA SER A 269 -0.58 14.05 -3.72
C SER A 269 -0.62 14.09 -2.20
N TRP A 270 0.56 13.92 -1.56
CA TRP A 270 0.65 14.05 -0.11
C TRP A 270 0.26 15.46 0.34
N GLY A 271 0.73 16.50 -0.35
CA GLY A 271 0.50 17.90 0.01
C GLY A 271 -0.97 18.29 -0.02
N GLU A 272 -1.73 17.86 -1.03
CA GLU A 272 -3.16 18.16 -1.16
C GLU A 272 -4.03 17.33 -0.20
N ALA A 273 -3.56 16.15 0.22
CA ALA A 273 -4.27 15.25 1.14
C ALA A 273 -3.85 15.41 2.61
N ALA A 274 -2.88 16.27 2.90
CA ALA A 274 -2.41 16.58 4.24
C ALA A 274 -3.30 17.56 5.06
N PRO A 275 -4.11 18.47 4.47
CA PRO A 275 -5.01 19.37 5.22
C PRO A 275 -5.94 18.66 6.23
N PRO A 276 -6.49 17.46 5.96
CA PRO A 276 -7.28 16.70 6.93
C PRO A 276 -6.59 16.44 8.28
N SER A 277 -5.26 16.42 8.32
CA SER A 277 -4.51 16.28 9.59
C SER A 277 -4.52 17.54 10.47
N ARG A 278 -4.97 18.69 9.94
CA ARG A 278 -5.11 19.97 10.66
C ARG A 278 -6.54 20.26 11.09
N TRP A 279 -7.51 19.51 10.59
CA TRP A 279 -8.91 19.84 10.84
C TRP A 279 -9.25 19.66 12.32
N PRO A 280 -10.03 20.59 12.89
CA PRO A 280 -10.50 20.44 14.25
C PRO A 280 -11.38 19.19 14.33
N PHE A 281 -11.21 18.43 15.40
CA PHE A 281 -12.05 17.29 15.66
C PHE A 281 -12.19 17.05 17.16
N GLU A 282 -13.30 16.42 17.51
CA GLU A 282 -13.61 15.98 18.86
C GLU A 282 -13.67 14.46 18.89
N VAL A 283 -13.17 13.86 19.96
CA VAL A 283 -13.38 12.44 20.22
C VAL A 283 -14.53 12.33 21.20
N VAL A 284 -15.62 11.69 20.77
CA VAL A 284 -16.73 11.40 21.66
C VAL A 284 -16.52 10.02 22.25
N GLU A 285 -16.18 10.01 23.55
CA GLU A 285 -15.93 8.80 24.31
C GLU A 285 -17.22 8.02 24.60
N GLY A 286 -17.07 6.71 24.80
CA GLY A 286 -18.15 5.78 25.12
C GLY A 286 -17.72 4.35 24.84
N ASP A 287 -18.62 3.39 25.05
CA ASP A 287 -18.37 1.96 24.76
C ASP A 287 -17.97 1.73 23.29
N ARG A 288 -18.48 2.57 22.39
CA ARG A 288 -18.09 2.66 20.99
C ARG A 288 -17.68 4.11 20.68
N PRO A 289 -16.38 4.44 20.74
CA PRO A 289 -15.93 5.81 20.54
C PRO A 289 -16.12 6.23 19.08
N ARG A 290 -16.30 7.52 18.85
CA ARG A 290 -16.37 8.11 17.50
C ARG A 290 -15.59 9.41 17.43
N VAL A 291 -15.26 9.83 16.22
CA VAL A 291 -14.53 11.08 15.95
C VAL A 291 -15.38 12.00 15.08
N GLU A 292 -15.62 13.20 15.56
CA GLU A 292 -16.45 14.21 14.92
C GLU A 292 -15.57 15.34 14.37
N TYR A 293 -15.73 15.64 13.08
CA TYR A 293 -15.04 16.72 12.39
C TYR A 293 -16.07 17.75 11.93
N ASP A 294 -16.05 18.95 12.51
CA ASP A 294 -16.82 20.09 12.02
C ASP A 294 -15.98 20.83 10.97
N LEU A 295 -16.31 20.60 9.70
CA LEU A 295 -15.53 21.08 8.56
C LEU A 295 -16.24 22.22 7.86
N THR A 296 -15.47 23.24 7.50
CA THR A 296 -15.90 24.32 6.61
C THR A 296 -14.93 24.40 5.43
N LEU A 297 -15.32 23.82 4.30
CA LEU A 297 -14.60 23.87 3.02
C LEU A 297 -15.46 24.65 1.99
N PRO A 298 -14.86 25.15 0.88
CA PRO A 298 -15.55 26.04 -0.07
C PRO A 298 -16.93 25.57 -0.55
N THR A 299 -17.11 24.27 -0.77
CA THR A 299 -18.39 23.66 -1.23
C THR A 299 -18.89 22.54 -0.30
N LEU A 300 -18.20 22.29 0.81
CA LEU A 300 -18.48 21.17 1.70
C LEU A 300 -18.38 21.64 3.15
N THR A 301 -19.52 21.90 3.77
CA THR A 301 -19.60 22.36 5.17
C THR A 301 -20.58 21.48 5.94
N GLY A 302 -20.17 21.01 7.11
CA GLY A 302 -21.00 20.16 7.97
C GLY A 302 -20.18 19.28 8.89
N LEU A 303 -20.90 18.43 9.62
CA LEU A 303 -20.35 17.50 10.60
C LEU A 303 -20.08 16.14 9.95
N PHE A 304 -18.85 15.67 10.04
CA PHE A 304 -18.47 14.31 9.68
C PHE A 304 -18.25 13.48 10.94
N THR A 305 -18.94 12.36 11.05
CA THR A 305 -18.84 11.45 12.18
C THR A 305 -18.24 10.14 11.71
N VAL A 306 -17.06 9.79 12.25
CA VAL A 306 -16.38 8.51 12.00
C VAL A 306 -16.55 7.61 13.21
N SER A 307 -17.29 6.51 13.04
CA SER A 307 -17.55 5.52 14.09
C SER A 307 -16.35 4.61 14.37
N ASP A 308 -16.43 3.77 15.40
CA ASP A 308 -15.39 2.81 15.80
C ASP A 308 -15.12 1.73 14.74
N ASP A 309 -16.13 1.40 13.93
CA ASP A 309 -16.05 0.52 12.77
C ASP A 309 -15.59 1.24 11.48
N LEU A 310 -15.23 2.52 11.58
CA LEU A 310 -14.81 3.39 10.47
C LEU A 310 -15.90 3.65 9.42
N THR A 311 -17.18 3.48 9.76
CA THR A 311 -18.27 4.05 8.96
C THR A 311 -18.29 5.58 9.09
N VAL A 312 -18.65 6.26 8.00
CA VAL A 312 -18.74 7.73 7.98
C VAL A 312 -20.18 8.18 7.78
N ALA A 313 -20.66 9.02 8.67
CA ALA A 313 -21.87 9.81 8.48
C ALA A 313 -21.51 11.27 8.19
N PHE A 314 -22.26 11.91 7.29
CA PHE A 314 -22.10 13.32 6.97
C PHE A 314 -23.44 14.06 7.14
N GLU A 315 -23.44 15.08 7.98
CA GLU A 315 -24.57 15.97 8.23
C GLU A 315 -24.23 17.36 7.68
N PRO A 316 -24.79 17.76 6.52
CA PRO A 316 -24.49 19.07 5.96
C PRO A 316 -24.99 20.17 6.89
N ALA A 317 -24.19 21.23 7.04
CA ALA A 317 -24.65 22.41 7.75
C ALA A 317 -25.91 22.94 7.06
N GLY A 318 -27.00 23.09 7.81
CA GLY A 318 -28.28 23.52 7.26
C GLY A 318 -28.09 24.80 6.45
N GLN A 319 -28.52 24.78 5.18
CA GLN A 319 -28.63 26.01 4.39
C GLN A 319 -29.58 26.92 5.16
N THR A 320 -29.04 27.95 5.81
CA THR A 320 -29.85 29.10 6.19
C THR A 320 -30.28 29.71 4.86
N GLY A 321 -31.50 29.35 4.45
CA GLY A 321 -32.13 29.85 3.23
C GLY A 321 -32.42 31.35 3.29
#